data_AF-A0AB38A4L5-F1
#
_entry.id   AF-A0AB38A4L5-F1
#
_cell.length_a   1.000
_cell.length_b   1.000
_cell.length_c   1.000
_cell.angle_alpha   90.00
_cell.angle_beta   90.00
_cell.angle_gamma   90.00
#
_symmetry.space_group_name_H-M   'P 1'
#
loop_
_entity.id
_entity.type
_entity.pdbx_description
1 polymer ?
#
loop_
_entity_poly.entity_id
_entity_poly.type
_entity_poly.pdbx_seq_one_letter_code
_entity_poly.pdbx_strand_id
1 'polypeptide(L)'
;MVQNRHIKERVKNDLKNKADHDALTAQQTGNTTSPVGTPDNPSTRIVTLANAITFTRLIFTLIFLYLFVTHENRYLALIFYVTAALTDFVDGQVARRTQTVSWVGKIMDPIMDRVLLFTGVLGLVLTNELPLWTAIFVIGRDTYLAIGAQIVQKYRRRPVDVIFIGKITTALLMFGFSDLLLGLPMLKGMHLVSINWLPLLNETPAPLGMLAVYIGVVCSLITAIMYTKTGVSIIRSARSDQKDSVSHV
;
A
#
# COMPACT_ATOMS: atom_id res chain seq x y z
N MET A 1 -14.65 29.73 23.49
CA MET A 1 -14.73 28.27 23.22
C MET A 1 -15.93 27.83 22.36
N VAL A 2 -17.02 28.61 22.24
CA VAL A 2 -18.23 28.22 21.48
C VAL A 2 -18.08 28.33 19.95
N GLN A 3 -17.28 29.29 19.46
CA GLN A 3 -17.16 29.59 18.02
C GLN A 3 -16.44 28.48 17.20
N ASN A 4 -15.47 27.79 17.79
CA ASN A 4 -14.77 26.67 17.13
C ASN A 4 -15.64 25.42 16.96
N ARG A 5 -16.69 25.24 17.79
CA ARG A 5 -17.65 24.14 17.60
C ARG A 5 -18.50 24.34 16.36
N HIS A 6 -18.98 25.56 16.12
CA HIS A 6 -19.83 25.86 14.96
C HIS A 6 -19.09 25.77 13.63
N ILE A 7 -17.78 26.05 13.60
CA ILE A 7 -16.96 25.90 12.39
C ILE A 7 -16.69 24.42 12.12
N LYS A 8 -16.38 23.61 13.15
CA LYS A 8 -16.24 22.15 13.00
C LYS A 8 -17.54 21.50 12.52
N GLU A 9 -18.68 21.89 13.07
CA GLU A 9 -19.99 21.39 12.64
C GLU A 9 -20.32 21.76 11.19
N ARG A 10 -20.03 23.00 10.76
CA ARG A 10 -20.21 23.41 9.36
C ARG A 10 -19.30 22.66 8.40
N VAL A 11 -18.00 22.56 8.71
CA VAL A 11 -17.04 21.83 7.86
C VAL A 11 -17.41 20.34 7.79
N LYS A 12 -17.86 19.74 8.91
CA LYS A 12 -18.35 18.36 8.94
C LYS A 12 -19.62 18.17 8.12
N ASN A 13 -20.57 19.11 8.19
CA ASN A 13 -21.81 19.06 7.42
C ASN A 13 -21.59 19.31 5.92
N ASP A 14 -20.65 20.20 5.56
CA ASP A 14 -20.28 20.45 4.17
C ASP A 14 -19.50 19.27 3.58
N LEU A 15 -18.58 18.66 4.34
CA LEU A 15 -17.92 17.40 3.95
C LEU A 15 -18.91 16.26 3.79
N LYS A 16 -19.89 16.15 4.71
CA LYS A 16 -20.95 15.14 4.66
C LYS A 16 -21.85 15.33 3.44
N ASN A 17 -22.33 16.54 3.19
CA ASN A 17 -23.20 16.84 2.05
C ASN A 17 -22.49 16.64 0.71
N LYS A 18 -21.21 17.01 0.61
CA LYS A 18 -20.44 16.83 -0.63
C LYS A 18 -20.14 15.35 -0.89
N ALA A 19 -19.82 14.59 0.16
CA ALA A 19 -19.67 13.13 0.08
C ALA A 19 -21.00 12.43 -0.25
N ASP A 20 -22.13 12.89 0.31
CA ASP A 20 -23.46 12.36 0.02
C ASP A 20 -23.88 12.66 -1.43
N HIS A 21 -23.59 13.85 -1.97
CA HIS A 21 -23.94 14.21 -3.35
C HIS A 21 -23.12 13.44 -4.40
N ASP A 22 -21.82 13.24 -4.17
CA ASP A 22 -20.97 12.43 -5.04
C ASP A 22 -21.34 10.93 -4.97
N ALA A 23 -21.74 10.45 -3.79
CA ALA A 23 -22.23 9.08 -3.59
C ALA A 23 -23.60 8.83 -4.24
N LEU A 24 -24.54 9.79 -4.15
CA LEU A 24 -25.84 9.73 -4.83
C LEU A 24 -25.65 9.75 -6.35
N THR A 25 -24.72 10.57 -6.85
CA THR A 25 -24.39 10.65 -8.28
C THR A 25 -23.75 9.34 -8.78
N ALA A 26 -22.90 8.71 -7.95
CA ALA A 26 -22.32 7.39 -8.23
C ALA A 26 -23.34 6.24 -8.15
N GLN A 27 -24.34 6.33 -7.26
CA GLN A 27 -25.47 5.39 -7.20
C GLN A 27 -26.42 5.55 -8.38
N GLN A 28 -26.58 6.76 -8.91
CA GLN A 28 -27.39 7.03 -10.10
C GLN A 28 -26.73 6.57 -11.41
N THR A 29 -25.39 6.38 -11.44
CA THR A 29 -24.64 6.01 -12.65
C THR A 29 -24.29 4.52 -12.76
N GLY A 30 -24.66 3.65 -11.81
CA GLY A 30 -24.35 2.21 -11.83
C GLY A 30 -25.52 1.28 -11.44
N ASN A 31 -25.72 0.20 -12.21
CA ASN A 31 -26.81 -0.79 -12.12
C ASN A 31 -27.22 -1.18 -10.68
N THR A 32 -28.44 -0.80 -10.30
CA THR A 32 -29.03 -0.92 -8.96
C THR A 32 -29.79 -2.25 -8.75
N THR A 33 -29.11 -3.39 -8.69
CA THR A 33 -29.74 -4.67 -8.26
C THR A 33 -29.13 -5.31 -7.02
N SER A 34 -27.98 -4.82 -6.54
CA SER A 34 -27.28 -5.41 -5.38
C SER A 34 -27.68 -4.74 -4.04
N PRO A 35 -27.90 -5.51 -2.95
CA PRO A 35 -28.20 -4.97 -1.62
C PRO A 35 -27.16 -3.97 -1.09
N VAL A 36 -27.59 -2.97 -0.31
CA VAL A 36 -26.70 -1.97 0.31
C VAL A 36 -25.72 -2.65 1.28
N GLY A 37 -24.43 -2.32 1.15
CA GLY A 37 -23.32 -2.94 1.88
C GLY A 37 -22.54 -3.99 1.08
N THR A 38 -22.99 -4.32 -0.14
CA THR A 38 -22.25 -5.18 -1.07
C THR A 38 -21.04 -4.48 -1.71
N PRO A 39 -20.04 -5.21 -2.24
CA PRO A 39 -18.96 -4.63 -3.03
C PRO A 39 -19.45 -3.82 -4.25
N ASP A 40 -20.64 -4.09 -4.77
CA ASP A 40 -21.21 -3.37 -5.91
C ASP A 40 -22.13 -2.20 -5.48
N ASN A 41 -22.56 -2.15 -4.21
CA ASN A 41 -23.39 -1.09 -3.64
C ASN A 41 -22.97 -0.75 -2.19
N PRO A 42 -21.86 -0.01 -1.99
CA PRO A 42 -21.30 0.26 -0.67
C PRO A 42 -22.13 1.25 0.16
N SER A 43 -22.17 1.04 1.48
CA SER A 43 -22.91 1.89 2.43
C SER A 43 -22.23 3.24 2.69
N THR A 44 -23.01 4.30 2.88
CA THR A 44 -22.59 5.67 3.24
C THR A 44 -22.41 5.89 4.75
N ARG A 45 -22.64 4.87 5.60
CA ARG A 45 -22.43 5.02 7.05
C ARG A 45 -20.94 5.21 7.36
N ILE A 46 -20.64 6.29 8.09
CA ILE A 46 -19.27 6.66 8.54
C ILE A 46 -18.79 5.77 9.69
N VAL A 47 -19.70 5.17 10.45
CA VAL A 47 -19.37 4.22 11.54
C VAL A 47 -19.83 2.83 11.10
N THR A 48 -18.92 2.12 10.42
CA THR A 48 -19.05 0.68 10.14
C THR A 48 -17.98 -0.08 10.91
N LEU A 49 -18.19 -1.39 11.10
CA LEU A 49 -17.21 -2.27 11.73
C LEU A 49 -15.84 -2.16 11.02
N ALA A 50 -15.85 -2.10 9.69
CA ALA A 50 -14.66 -1.89 8.86
C ALA A 50 -13.89 -0.62 9.27
N ASN A 51 -14.56 0.54 9.40
CA ASN A 51 -13.88 1.78 9.77
C ASN A 51 -13.26 1.74 11.17
N ALA A 52 -13.88 1.03 12.13
CA ALA A 52 -13.31 0.84 13.47
C ALA A 52 -12.03 0.00 13.43
N ILE A 53 -11.99 -1.00 12.55
CA ILE A 53 -10.84 -1.88 12.36
C ILE A 53 -9.70 -1.15 11.63
N THR A 54 -10.01 -0.38 10.58
CA THR A 54 -9.07 0.54 9.93
C THR A 54 -8.42 1.49 10.95
N PHE A 55 -9.21 2.05 11.88
CA PHE A 55 -8.69 2.95 12.92
C PHE A 55 -7.82 2.22 13.94
N THR A 56 -8.23 1.01 14.35
CA THR A 56 -7.43 0.15 15.25
C THR A 56 -6.09 -0.19 14.63
N ARG A 57 -6.07 -0.51 13.33
CA ARG A 57 -4.84 -0.77 12.57
C ARG A 57 -3.92 0.44 12.57
N LEU A 58 -4.45 1.64 12.34
CA LEU A 58 -3.67 2.87 12.38
C LEU A 58 -3.04 3.08 13.77
N ILE A 59 -3.78 2.85 14.85
CA ILE A 59 -3.26 2.91 16.22
C ILE A 59 -2.10 1.92 16.41
N PHE A 60 -2.30 0.64 16.06
CA PHE A 60 -1.24 -0.36 16.18
C PHE A 60 0.00 -0.04 15.35
N THR A 61 -0.20 0.52 14.16
CA THR A 61 0.89 0.95 13.27
C THR A 61 1.71 2.09 13.90
N LEU A 62 1.04 3.07 14.51
CA LEU A 62 1.72 4.18 15.21
C LEU A 62 2.44 3.71 16.48
N ILE A 63 1.82 2.80 17.24
CA ILE A 63 2.44 2.17 18.41
C ILE A 63 3.70 1.42 17.98
N PHE A 64 3.61 0.59 16.94
CA PHE A 64 4.77 -0.09 16.36
C PHE A 64 5.90 0.90 16.03
N LEU A 65 5.60 1.96 15.27
CA LEU A 65 6.61 2.93 14.84
C LEU A 65 7.28 3.58 16.06
N TYR A 66 6.50 3.98 17.07
CA TYR A 66 7.03 4.55 18.29
C TYR A 66 7.98 3.58 19.01
N LEU A 67 7.52 2.36 19.33
CA LEU A 67 8.33 1.39 20.06
C LEU A 67 9.59 0.96 19.29
N PHE A 68 9.49 0.87 17.96
CA PHE A 68 10.62 0.47 17.12
C PHE A 68 11.70 1.56 17.09
N VAL A 69 11.30 2.82 16.93
CA VAL A 69 12.23 3.97 16.84
C VAL A 69 12.84 4.32 18.19
N THR A 70 12.13 4.16 19.30
CA THR A 70 12.67 4.43 20.64
C THR A 70 13.56 3.31 21.17
N HIS A 71 13.73 2.21 20.43
CA HIS A 71 14.50 1.03 20.82
C HIS A 71 14.05 0.37 22.14
N GLU A 72 12.82 0.65 22.61
CA GLU A 72 12.31 0.17 23.89
C GLU A 72 12.19 -1.36 23.92
N ASN A 73 11.48 -1.94 22.94
CA ASN A 73 11.33 -3.38 22.82
C ASN A 73 11.00 -3.78 21.39
N ARG A 74 12.01 -4.28 20.67
CA ARG A 74 11.86 -4.70 19.27
C ARG A 74 10.83 -5.81 19.09
N TYR A 75 10.81 -6.81 19.98
CA TYR A 75 9.85 -7.91 19.90
C TYR A 75 8.42 -7.43 20.10
N LEU A 76 8.19 -6.51 21.04
CA LEU A 76 6.87 -5.93 21.26
C LEU A 76 6.44 -5.07 20.06
N ALA A 77 7.35 -4.27 19.49
CA ALA A 77 7.08 -3.52 18.26
C ALA A 77 6.66 -4.47 17.12
N LEU A 78 7.41 -5.57 16.92
CA LEU A 78 7.09 -6.60 15.93
C LEU A 78 5.71 -7.24 16.16
N ILE A 79 5.33 -7.50 17.41
CA ILE A 79 3.99 -8.02 17.75
C ILE A 79 2.91 -7.03 17.30
N PHE A 80 3.08 -5.73 17.55
CA PHE A 80 2.14 -4.71 17.08
C PHE A 80 2.10 -4.62 15.55
N TYR A 81 3.26 -4.69 14.88
CA TYR A 81 3.34 -4.68 13.42
C TYR A 81 2.62 -5.88 12.79
N VAL A 82 2.89 -7.09 13.28
CA VAL A 82 2.26 -8.33 12.81
C VAL A 82 0.78 -8.32 13.11
N THR A 83 0.36 -7.88 14.31
CA THR A 83 -1.05 -7.72 14.66
C THR A 83 -1.76 -6.73 13.75
N ALA A 84 -1.13 -5.60 13.41
CA ALA A 84 -1.68 -4.62 12.48
C ALA A 84 -1.87 -5.22 11.08
N ALA A 85 -0.89 -5.98 10.58
CA ALA A 85 -0.97 -6.68 9.30
C ALA A 85 -2.07 -7.76 9.28
N LEU A 86 -2.18 -8.55 10.34
CA LEU A 86 -3.21 -9.60 10.49
C LEU A 86 -4.63 -9.01 10.56
N THR A 87 -4.76 -7.86 11.23
CA THR A 87 -6.05 -7.17 11.38
C THR A 87 -6.64 -6.79 10.02
N ASP A 88 -5.81 -6.43 9.03
CA ASP A 88 -6.26 -6.20 7.65
C ASP A 88 -6.84 -7.45 7.01
N PHE A 89 -6.09 -8.55 7.08
CA PHE A 89 -6.49 -9.79 6.45
C PHE A 89 -7.82 -10.32 7.00
N VAL A 90 -7.98 -10.26 8.33
CA VAL A 90 -9.19 -10.73 9.01
C VAL A 90 -10.39 -9.85 8.64
N ASP A 91 -10.24 -8.54 8.65
CA ASP A 91 -11.35 -7.63 8.30
C ASP A 91 -11.74 -7.72 6.83
N GLY A 92 -10.75 -7.81 5.94
CA GLY A 92 -10.99 -8.02 4.52
C GLY A 92 -11.79 -9.29 4.22
N GLN A 93 -11.69 -10.32 5.06
CA GLN A 93 -12.54 -11.52 4.97
C GLN A 93 -13.91 -11.33 5.63
N VAL A 94 -13.97 -10.70 6.81
CA VAL A 94 -15.22 -10.48 7.55
C VAL A 94 -16.14 -9.51 6.81
N ALA A 95 -15.62 -8.39 6.30
CA ALA A 95 -16.39 -7.41 5.53
C ALA A 95 -16.97 -8.00 4.24
N ARG A 96 -16.21 -8.87 3.54
CA ARG A 96 -16.70 -9.59 2.35
C ARG A 96 -17.82 -10.57 2.68
N ARG A 97 -17.74 -11.25 3.84
CA ARG A 97 -18.77 -12.22 4.26
C ARG A 97 -20.01 -11.55 4.83
N THR A 98 -19.87 -10.38 5.46
CA THR A 98 -20.98 -9.69 6.14
C THR A 98 -21.69 -8.64 5.28
N GLN A 99 -21.22 -8.38 4.04
CA GLN A 99 -21.80 -7.36 3.17
C GLN A 99 -21.93 -6.00 3.89
N THR A 100 -20.88 -5.60 4.62
CA THR A 100 -20.82 -4.32 5.33
C THR A 100 -19.74 -3.40 4.76
N VAL A 101 -19.58 -3.42 3.44
CA VAL A 101 -18.59 -2.61 2.72
C VAL A 101 -19.06 -1.15 2.69
N SER A 102 -18.22 -0.23 3.16
CA SER A 102 -18.46 1.22 3.09
C SER A 102 -17.61 1.87 1.99
N TRP A 103 -18.07 3.00 1.44
CA TRP A 103 -17.28 3.74 0.44
C TRP A 103 -16.00 4.31 1.03
N VAL A 104 -16.08 4.79 2.27
CA VAL A 104 -14.92 5.28 3.04
C VAL A 104 -13.91 4.15 3.26
N GLY A 105 -14.36 2.95 3.65
CA GLY A 105 -13.50 1.78 3.81
C GLY A 105 -12.77 1.41 2.52
N LYS A 106 -13.48 1.33 1.39
CA LYS A 106 -12.86 1.03 0.08
C LYS A 106 -11.70 1.96 -0.30
N ILE A 107 -11.78 3.24 0.08
CA ILE A 107 -10.71 4.21 -0.18
C ILE A 107 -9.63 4.14 0.88
N MET A 108 -10.01 3.89 2.13
CA MET A 108 -9.10 3.81 3.27
C MET A 108 -8.23 2.55 3.25
N ASP A 109 -8.74 1.41 2.78
CA ASP A 109 -8.03 0.13 2.82
C ASP A 109 -6.70 0.20 2.03
N PRO A 110 -6.66 0.62 0.74
CA PRO A 110 -5.41 0.72 0.00
C PRO A 110 -4.45 1.78 0.55
N ILE A 111 -4.98 2.81 1.24
CA ILE A 111 -4.15 3.84 1.89
C ILE A 111 -3.48 3.24 3.13
N MET A 112 -4.25 2.55 3.97
CA MET A 112 -3.74 1.98 5.21
C MET A 112 -2.75 0.85 4.98
N ASP A 113 -2.96 0.03 3.94
CA ASP A 113 -1.98 -0.98 3.53
C ASP A 113 -0.62 -0.35 3.22
N ARG A 114 -0.62 0.81 2.54
CA ARG A 114 0.62 1.55 2.26
C ARG A 114 1.19 2.25 3.47
N VAL A 115 0.35 2.78 4.37
CA VAL A 115 0.81 3.38 5.63
C VAL A 115 1.58 2.33 6.45
N LEU A 116 1.08 1.10 6.55
CA LEU A 116 1.78 0.03 7.26
C LEU A 116 3.16 -0.26 6.61
N LEU A 117 3.21 -0.39 5.28
CA LEU A 117 4.48 -0.57 4.55
C LEU A 117 5.43 0.61 4.79
N PHE A 118 4.95 1.84 4.64
CA PHE A 118 5.76 3.05 4.77
C PHE A 118 6.29 3.23 6.19
N THR A 119 5.49 2.96 7.22
CA THR A 119 5.95 3.03 8.61
C THR A 119 6.97 1.94 8.93
N GLY A 120 6.83 0.73 8.39
CA GLY A 120 7.85 -0.32 8.51
C GLY A 120 9.19 0.09 7.90
N VAL A 121 9.17 0.60 6.67
CA VAL A 121 10.37 1.11 5.98
C VAL A 121 10.96 2.33 6.71
N LEU A 122 10.11 3.27 7.14
CA LEU A 122 10.52 4.47 7.86
C LEU A 122 11.17 4.11 9.20
N GLY A 123 10.59 3.18 9.95
CA GLY A 123 11.15 2.66 11.19
C GLY A 123 12.57 2.15 11.00
N LEU A 124 12.79 1.33 9.97
CA LEU A 124 14.12 0.80 9.63
C LEU A 124 15.14 1.89 9.25
N VAL A 125 14.70 2.95 8.55
CA VAL A 125 15.59 4.08 8.22
C VAL A 125 15.95 4.87 9.47
N LEU A 126 14.98 5.13 10.35
CA LEU A 126 15.19 5.89 11.59
C LEU A 126 16.08 5.14 12.58
N THR A 127 16.04 3.80 12.60
CA THR A 127 16.96 2.97 13.38
C THR A 127 18.33 2.75 12.72
N ASN A 128 18.57 3.35 11.54
CA ASN A 128 19.77 3.17 10.71
C ASN A 128 20.03 1.71 10.27
N GLU A 129 19.01 0.84 10.33
CA GLU A 129 19.11 -0.55 9.85
C GLU A 129 18.92 -0.66 8.34
N LEU A 130 18.28 0.33 7.72
CA LEU A 130 18.05 0.41 6.28
C LEU A 130 18.62 1.71 5.69
N PRO A 131 19.43 1.66 4.63
CA PRO A 131 19.88 2.83 3.90
C PRO A 131 18.72 3.64 3.31
N LEU A 132 18.82 4.98 3.42
CA LEU A 132 17.80 5.90 2.93
C LEU A 132 17.49 5.72 1.43
N TRP A 133 18.51 5.44 0.61
CA TRP A 133 18.33 5.24 -0.83
C TRP A 133 17.42 4.03 -1.13
N THR A 134 17.55 2.95 -0.36
CA THR A 134 16.74 1.73 -0.51
C THR A 134 15.29 2.03 -0.17
N ALA A 135 15.05 2.79 0.90
CA ALA A 135 13.72 3.22 1.30
C ALA A 135 13.05 4.09 0.23
N ILE A 136 13.75 5.12 -0.27
CA ILE A 136 13.25 5.99 -1.35
C ILE A 136 12.94 5.16 -2.59
N PHE A 137 13.81 4.22 -2.94
CA PHE A 137 13.60 3.37 -4.10
C PHE A 137 12.36 2.49 -3.98
N VAL A 138 12.19 1.82 -2.84
CA VAL A 138 11.07 0.90 -2.60
C VAL A 138 9.74 1.67 -2.56
N ILE A 139 9.68 2.78 -1.83
CA ILE A 139 8.48 3.64 -1.74
C ILE A 139 8.16 4.26 -3.11
N GLY A 140 9.17 4.76 -3.81
CA GLY A 140 9.03 5.34 -5.14
C GLY A 140 8.51 4.33 -6.16
N ARG A 141 9.05 3.10 -6.14
CA ARG A 141 8.58 2.01 -7.01
C ARG A 141 7.16 1.58 -6.69
N ASP A 142 6.82 1.43 -5.41
CA ASP A 142 5.45 1.07 -5.01
C ASP A 142 4.44 2.09 -5.52
N THR A 143 4.75 3.38 -5.31
CA THR A 143 3.95 4.50 -5.82
C THR A 143 3.88 4.52 -7.34
N TYR A 144 5.00 4.29 -8.03
CA TYR A 144 5.07 4.22 -9.49
C TYR A 144 4.16 3.15 -10.07
N LEU A 145 4.25 1.91 -9.55
CA LEU A 145 3.43 0.80 -10.03
C LEU A 145 1.95 1.00 -9.70
N ALA A 146 1.66 1.56 -8.52
CA ALA A 146 0.30 1.92 -8.15
C ALA A 146 -0.34 2.91 -9.14
N ILE A 147 0.36 4.01 -9.46
CA ILE A 147 -0.11 5.01 -10.42
C ILE A 147 -0.24 4.37 -11.81
N GLY A 148 0.76 3.62 -12.25
CA GLY A 148 0.74 2.92 -13.53
C GLY A 148 -0.47 1.97 -13.66
N ALA A 149 -0.77 1.20 -12.61
CA ALA A 149 -1.91 0.31 -12.57
C ALA A 149 -3.25 1.08 -12.68
N GLN A 150 -3.40 2.20 -11.97
CA GLN A 150 -4.60 3.05 -12.05
C GLN A 150 -4.79 3.64 -13.45
N ILE A 151 -3.71 4.08 -14.10
CA ILE A 151 -3.76 4.60 -15.48
C ILE A 151 -4.21 3.51 -16.44
N VAL A 152 -3.61 2.31 -16.38
CA VAL A 152 -3.95 1.21 -17.30
C VAL A 152 -5.39 0.72 -17.11
N GLN A 153 -5.91 0.72 -15.88
CA GLN A 153 -7.32 0.37 -15.60
C GLN A 153 -8.32 1.27 -16.33
N LYS A 154 -7.95 2.53 -16.64
CA LYS A 154 -8.80 3.44 -17.43
C LYS A 154 -8.96 2.99 -18.89
N TYR A 155 -7.99 2.25 -19.44
CA TYR A 155 -7.98 1.83 -20.85
C TYR A 155 -8.38 0.37 -21.06
N ARG A 156 -8.39 -0.46 -20.00
CA ARG A 156 -8.73 -1.88 -20.08
C ARG A 156 -9.50 -2.31 -18.83
N ARG A 157 -10.69 -2.89 -19.02
CA ARG A 157 -11.48 -3.49 -17.92
C ARG A 157 -10.84 -4.73 -17.29
N ARG A 158 -9.94 -5.42 -18.00
CA ARG A 158 -9.25 -6.61 -17.49
C ARG A 158 -7.93 -6.22 -16.81
N PRO A 159 -7.65 -6.75 -15.60
CA PRO A 159 -6.37 -6.58 -14.92
C PRO A 159 -5.20 -6.99 -15.83
N VAL A 160 -4.04 -6.35 -15.63
CA VAL A 160 -2.79 -6.77 -16.28
C VAL A 160 -2.32 -8.05 -15.62
N ASP A 161 -2.00 -9.07 -16.41
CA ASP A 161 -1.55 -10.35 -15.88
C ASP A 161 -0.25 -10.19 -15.07
N VAL A 162 -0.20 -10.89 -13.94
CA VAL A 162 0.95 -10.80 -13.03
C VAL A 162 2.10 -11.64 -13.57
N ILE A 163 3.21 -10.98 -13.86
CA ILE A 163 4.42 -11.64 -14.37
C ILE A 163 5.09 -12.41 -13.23
N PHE A 164 5.62 -13.61 -13.51
CA PHE A 164 6.27 -14.46 -12.50
C PHE A 164 7.41 -13.75 -11.75
N ILE A 165 8.22 -12.94 -12.46
CA ILE A 165 9.29 -12.13 -11.85
C ILE A 165 8.76 -11.14 -10.80
N GLY A 166 7.53 -10.64 -10.98
CA GLY A 166 6.88 -9.78 -10.01
C GLY A 166 6.56 -10.51 -8.72
N LYS A 167 6.15 -11.79 -8.79
CA LYS A 167 5.91 -12.61 -7.60
C LYS A 167 7.19 -12.86 -6.81
N ILE A 168 8.29 -13.19 -7.51
CA ILE A 168 9.61 -13.36 -6.89
C ILE A 168 10.06 -12.08 -6.22
N THR A 169 9.92 -10.94 -6.91
CA THR A 169 10.27 -9.62 -6.38
C THR A 169 9.55 -9.36 -5.06
N THR A 170 8.23 -9.55 -5.03
CA THR A 170 7.42 -9.29 -3.83
C THR A 170 7.79 -10.24 -2.71
N ALA A 171 8.05 -11.52 -3.01
CA ALA A 171 8.48 -12.50 -2.02
C ALA A 171 9.85 -12.14 -1.40
N LEU A 172 10.82 -11.73 -2.22
CA LEU A 172 12.14 -11.29 -1.75
C LEU A 172 12.07 -10.03 -0.89
N LEU A 173 11.28 -9.03 -1.30
CA LEU A 173 11.11 -7.81 -0.51
C LEU A 173 10.37 -8.10 0.81
N MET A 174 9.29 -8.89 0.79
CA MET A 174 8.57 -9.26 2.01
C MET A 174 9.47 -10.02 2.98
N PHE A 175 10.22 -11.00 2.49
CA PHE A 175 11.19 -11.74 3.30
C PHE A 175 12.28 -10.81 3.84
N GLY A 176 12.88 -9.99 2.97
CA GLY A 176 13.96 -9.07 3.34
C GLY A 176 13.54 -8.05 4.39
N PHE A 177 12.38 -7.41 4.23
CA PHE A 177 11.86 -6.46 5.22
C PHE A 177 11.47 -7.13 6.53
N SER A 178 10.86 -8.32 6.48
CA SER A 178 10.50 -9.06 7.69
C SER A 178 11.75 -9.47 8.48
N ASP A 179 12.78 -9.94 7.78
CA ASP A 179 14.07 -10.29 8.38
C ASP A 179 14.81 -9.05 8.90
N LEU A 180 14.78 -7.91 8.20
CA LEU A 180 15.34 -6.65 8.71
C LEU A 180 14.65 -6.19 9.99
N LEU A 181 13.32 -6.25 10.05
CA LEU A 181 12.56 -5.90 11.25
C LEU A 181 12.88 -6.86 12.42
N LEU A 182 13.13 -8.13 12.12
CA LEU A 182 13.55 -9.15 13.11
C LEU A 182 15.04 -9.03 13.50
N GLY A 183 15.85 -8.54 12.55
CA GLY A 183 17.30 -8.39 12.51
C GLY A 183 18.10 -9.60 13.00
N LEU A 184 17.79 -10.81 12.51
CA LEU A 184 18.49 -12.05 12.84
C LEU A 184 18.55 -12.98 11.62
N PRO A 185 19.68 -13.63 11.28
CA PRO A 185 21.00 -13.52 11.90
C PRO A 185 21.80 -12.33 11.35
N MET A 186 22.60 -11.72 12.23
CA MET A 186 23.58 -10.69 11.84
C MET A 186 24.74 -11.36 11.10
N LEU A 187 24.92 -10.97 9.84
CA LEU A 187 26.07 -11.41 9.05
C LEU A 187 27.20 -10.40 9.18
N LYS A 188 28.43 -10.92 9.28
CA LYS A 188 29.63 -10.10 9.19
C LYS A 188 29.70 -9.49 7.77
N GLY A 189 30.11 -8.23 7.69
CA GLY A 189 30.30 -7.55 6.40
C GLY A 189 31.21 -8.36 5.48
N MET A 190 30.83 -8.47 4.21
CA MET A 190 31.50 -9.34 3.24
C MET A 190 32.78 -8.74 2.64
N HIS A 191 33.10 -7.47 2.94
CA HIS A 191 34.27 -6.74 2.41
C HIS A 191 34.37 -6.78 0.85
N LEU A 192 33.25 -6.91 0.15
CA LEU A 192 33.22 -6.96 -1.32
C LEU A 192 33.38 -5.57 -1.93
N VAL A 193 32.90 -4.54 -1.23
CA VAL A 193 32.82 -3.18 -1.75
C VAL A 193 33.17 -2.18 -0.63
N SER A 194 34.01 -1.17 -0.91
CA SER A 194 34.41 -0.14 0.06
C SER A 194 33.42 1.04 0.16
N ILE A 195 32.15 0.80 -0.14
CA ILE A 195 31.13 1.84 -0.28
C ILE A 195 30.26 1.90 1.00
N ASN A 196 30.21 3.08 1.63
CA ASN A 196 29.53 3.24 2.92
C ASN A 196 28.00 3.16 2.85
N TRP A 197 27.39 3.51 1.71
CA TRP A 197 25.93 3.49 1.56
C TRP A 197 25.36 2.09 1.31
N LEU A 198 26.20 1.06 1.30
CA LEU A 198 25.84 -0.31 0.94
C LEU A 198 26.22 -1.30 2.05
N PRO A 199 25.50 -1.29 3.18
CA PRO A 199 25.74 -2.19 4.31
C PRO A 199 25.65 -3.65 3.89
N LEU A 200 26.32 -4.53 4.67
CA LEU A 200 26.53 -5.96 4.42
C LEU A 200 27.48 -6.32 3.28
N LEU A 201 27.43 -5.59 2.17
CA LEU A 201 28.42 -5.73 1.07
C LEU A 201 29.75 -5.06 1.39
N ASN A 202 29.72 -4.05 2.26
CA ASN A 202 30.90 -3.44 2.87
C ASN A 202 31.32 -4.17 4.17
N GLU A 203 32.09 -3.49 5.02
CA GLU A 203 32.57 -4.04 6.30
C GLU A 203 31.51 -3.99 7.42
N THR A 204 30.42 -3.23 7.22
CA THR A 204 29.39 -3.05 8.24
C THR A 204 28.50 -4.30 8.33
N PRO A 205 28.31 -4.88 9.54
CA PRO A 205 27.40 -6.00 9.73
C PRO A 205 25.95 -5.59 9.46
N ALA A 206 25.18 -6.48 8.83
CA ALA A 206 23.73 -6.28 8.67
C ALA A 206 22.98 -7.63 8.67
N PRO A 207 21.66 -7.63 8.87
CA PRO A 207 20.84 -8.84 8.76
C PRO A 207 20.91 -9.45 7.35
N LEU A 208 20.73 -10.78 7.26
CA LEU A 208 20.62 -11.51 5.99
C LEU A 208 19.58 -10.89 5.04
N GLY A 209 18.49 -10.37 5.60
CA GLY A 209 17.41 -9.70 4.89
C GLY A 209 17.88 -8.56 4.01
N MET A 210 19.00 -7.90 4.34
CA MET A 210 19.56 -6.83 3.52
C MET A 210 19.94 -7.31 2.11
N LEU A 211 20.47 -8.53 1.96
CA LEU A 211 20.73 -9.13 0.63
C LEU A 211 19.44 -9.39 -0.13
N ALA A 212 18.44 -9.94 0.56
CA ALA A 212 17.14 -10.19 -0.05
C ALA A 212 16.49 -8.90 -0.53
N VAL A 213 16.64 -7.79 0.22
CA VAL A 213 16.19 -6.46 -0.21
C VAL A 213 16.96 -5.98 -1.43
N TYR A 214 18.29 -6.11 -1.48
CA TYR A 214 19.05 -5.70 -2.66
C TYR A 214 18.67 -6.48 -3.92
N ILE A 215 18.59 -7.81 -3.83
CA ILE A 215 18.16 -8.67 -4.95
C ILE A 215 16.71 -8.30 -5.33
N GLY A 216 15.85 -8.10 -4.33
CA GLY A 216 14.48 -7.66 -4.52
C GLY A 216 14.38 -6.32 -5.26
N VAL A 217 15.21 -5.34 -4.91
CA VAL A 217 15.28 -4.03 -5.58
C VAL A 217 15.70 -4.17 -7.05
N VAL A 218 16.69 -5.03 -7.34
CA VAL A 218 17.12 -5.28 -8.73
C VAL A 218 16.01 -5.99 -9.53
N CYS A 219 15.41 -7.06 -8.99
CA CYS A 219 14.28 -7.73 -9.62
C CYS A 219 13.07 -6.78 -9.80
N SER A 220 12.90 -5.86 -8.86
CA SER A 220 11.86 -4.84 -8.89
C SER A 220 12.03 -3.84 -10.02
N LEU A 221 13.26 -3.41 -10.31
CA LEU A 221 13.58 -2.58 -11.48
C LEU A 221 13.19 -3.28 -12.78
N ILE A 222 13.59 -4.55 -12.93
CA ILE A 222 13.28 -5.36 -14.11
C ILE A 222 11.76 -5.48 -14.26
N THR A 223 11.06 -5.79 -13.18
CA THR A 223 9.60 -5.90 -13.12
C THR A 223 8.93 -4.60 -13.52
N ALA A 224 9.40 -3.46 -13.01
CA ALA A 224 8.85 -2.14 -13.35
C ALA A 224 8.97 -1.87 -14.85
N ILE A 225 10.14 -2.08 -15.46
CA ILE A 225 10.36 -1.89 -16.90
C ILE A 225 9.40 -2.77 -17.72
N MET A 226 9.21 -4.03 -17.33
CA MET A 226 8.28 -4.94 -18.02
C MET A 226 6.83 -4.45 -17.93
N TYR A 227 6.37 -4.08 -16.73
CA TYR A 227 5.01 -3.55 -16.55
C TYR A 227 4.79 -2.25 -17.32
N THR A 228 5.78 -1.36 -17.37
CA THR A 228 5.69 -0.13 -18.16
C THR A 228 5.54 -0.42 -19.65
N LYS A 229 6.33 -1.36 -20.20
CA LYS A 229 6.20 -1.75 -21.61
C LYS A 229 4.81 -2.33 -21.91
N THR A 230 4.33 -3.24 -21.07
CA THR A 230 2.98 -3.83 -21.22
C THR A 230 1.90 -2.77 -21.11
N GLY A 231 1.98 -1.86 -20.13
CA GLY A 231 1.03 -0.77 -19.94
C GLY A 231 1.00 0.19 -21.14
N VAL A 232 2.17 0.61 -21.65
CA VAL A 232 2.26 1.47 -22.84
C VAL A 232 1.69 0.78 -24.08
N SER A 233 1.95 -0.52 -24.25
CA SER A 233 1.37 -1.29 -25.36
C SER A 233 -0.16 -1.29 -25.31
N ILE A 234 -0.74 -1.53 -24.13
CA ILE A 234 -2.21 -1.53 -23.93
C ILE A 234 -2.80 -0.16 -24.27
N ILE A 235 -2.19 0.92 -23.79
CA ILE A 235 -2.67 2.29 -24.03
C ILE A 235 -2.58 2.64 -25.53
N ARG A 236 -1.53 2.21 -26.22
CA ARG A 236 -1.37 2.45 -27.66
C ARG A 236 -2.42 1.72 -28.48
N SER A 237 -2.67 0.43 -28.19
CA SER A 237 -3.71 -0.36 -28.87
C SER A 237 -5.11 0.20 -28.64
N ALA A 238 -5.43 0.62 -27.42
CA ALA A 238 -6.74 1.24 -27.15
C ALA A 238 -6.95 2.55 -27.94
N ARG A 239 -5.86 3.31 -28.18
CA ARG A 239 -5.92 4.58 -28.91
C ARG A 239 -6.00 4.39 -30.43
N SER A 240 -5.45 3.31 -30.99
CA SER A 240 -5.63 2.98 -32.42
C SER A 240 -7.07 2.60 -32.71
N ASP A 241 -7.68 1.73 -31.90
CA ASP A 241 -9.05 1.25 -32.10
C ASP A 241 -10.08 2.41 -32.04
N GLN A 242 -9.83 3.39 -31.15
CA GLN A 242 -10.66 4.59 -31.05
C GLN A 242 -10.50 5.53 -32.25
N LYS A 243 -9.34 5.54 -32.93
CA LYS A 243 -9.12 6.37 -34.11
C LYS A 243 -9.80 5.78 -35.34
N ASP A 244 -9.76 4.45 -35.50
CA ASP A 244 -10.36 3.75 -36.64
C ASP A 244 -11.89 3.80 -36.62
N SER A 245 -12.49 3.75 -35.41
CA SER A 245 -13.95 3.90 -35.23
C SER A 245 -14.48 5.30 -35.56
N VAL A 246 -13.67 6.35 -35.43
CA VAL A 246 -14.07 7.72 -35.78
C VAL A 246 -13.89 8.00 -37.28
N SER A 247 -13.00 7.29 -37.99
CA SER A 247 -12.83 7.44 -39.44
C SER A 247 -13.87 6.72 -40.30
N HIS A 248 -14.72 5.89 -39.69
CA HIS A 248 -15.78 5.13 -40.38
C HIS A 248 -17.20 5.68 -40.11
N VAL A 249 -17.30 6.87 -39.52
CA VAL A 249 -18.55 7.65 -39.34
C VAL A 249 -18.46 8.91 -40.18
#